data_AF-A0A2D3ND09-F1
#
_entry.id   AF-A0A2D3ND09-F1
#
_cell.length_a   1.000
_cell.length_b   1.000
_cell.length_c   1.000
_cell.angle_alpha   90.00
_cell.angle_beta   90.00
_cell.angle_gamma   90.00
#
_symmetry.space_group_name_H-M   'P 1'
#
loop_
_entity.id
_entity.type
_entity.pdbx_description
1 polymer ?
#
loop_
_entity_poly.entity_id
_entity_poly.type
_entity_poly.pdbx_seq_one_letter_code
_entity_poly.pdbx_strand_id
1 'polypeptide(L)' 'MWRVLLLQQNTKKNVNGIHIEPGMQVEVITQSMSNPVNTNGGQAVIDAFHRIYGIDIKKAGCLSTVELNVIKI' A
#
# COMPACT_ATOMS: atom_id res chain seq x y z
N MET A 1 -5.97 8.50 14.25
CA MET A 1 -4.61 8.02 13.96
C MET A 1 -4.77 6.64 13.37
N TRP A 2 -4.49 6.46 12.08
CA TRP A 2 -4.46 5.12 11.48
C TRP A 2 -3.03 4.63 11.57
N ARG A 3 -2.87 3.39 12.02
CA ARG A 3 -1.58 2.72 12.11
C ARG A 3 -1.69 1.41 11.35
N VAL A 4 -0.89 1.32 10.28
CA VAL A 4 -0.51 0.12 9.52
C VAL A 4 -1.42 -0.32 8.36
N LEU A 5 -0.87 -0.27 7.14
CA LEU A 5 -1.40 -0.95 5.95
C LEU A 5 -0.51 -2.14 5.61
N LEU A 6 -1.08 -3.34 5.65
CA LEU A 6 -0.39 -4.55 5.24
C LEU A 6 -0.71 -4.82 3.76
N LEU A 7 0.31 -4.90 2.90
CA LEU A 7 0.14 -5.54 1.61
C LEU A 7 0.11 -7.04 1.87
N GLN A 8 -1.09 -7.64 1.86
CA GLN A 8 -1.21 -9.09 1.74
C GLN A 8 -1.24 -9.45 0.26
N GLN A 9 -0.12 -9.22 -0.43
CA GLN A 9 0.07 -9.98 -1.66
C GLN A 9 0.32 -11.42 -1.25
N ASN A 10 -0.53 -12.33 -1.71
CA ASN A 10 -0.31 -13.77 -1.57
C ASN A 10 0.50 -14.33 -2.76
N THR A 11 0.85 -13.46 -3.71
CA THR A 11 1.50 -13.80 -4.97
C THR A 11 2.59 -12.78 -5.30
N LYS A 12 3.75 -13.28 -5.75
CA LYS A 12 4.83 -12.44 -6.28
C LYS A 12 4.33 -11.76 -7.55
N LYS A 13 4.42 -10.44 -7.62
CA LYS A 13 4.06 -9.68 -8.82
C LYS A 13 5.28 -8.96 -9.37
N ASN A 14 5.48 -9.11 -10.67
CA ASN A 14 6.43 -8.29 -11.42
C ASN A 14 5.65 -7.53 -12.49
N VAL A 15 5.46 -6.22 -12.27
CA VAL A 15 4.69 -5.36 -13.17
C VAL A 15 5.50 -4.10 -13.41
N ASN A 16 5.68 -3.72 -14.68
CA ASN A 16 6.42 -2.51 -15.06
C ASN A 16 7.86 -2.45 -14.49
N GLY A 17 8.51 -3.61 -14.30
CA GLY A 17 9.85 -3.71 -13.70
C GLY A 17 9.87 -3.58 -12.17
N ILE A 18 8.70 -3.45 -11.54
CA ILE A 18 8.55 -3.41 -10.09
C ILE A 18 8.30 -4.83 -9.59
N HIS A 19 9.20 -5.31 -8.74
CA HIS A 19 9.05 -6.58 -8.05
C HIS A 19 8.42 -6.36 -6.68
N ILE A 20 7.21 -6.89 -6.49
CA ILE A 20 6.54 -6.90 -5.19
C ILE A 20 6.54 -8.34 -4.66
N GLU A 21 7.00 -8.48 -3.43
CA GLU A 21 7.01 -9.76 -2.73
C GLU A 21 5.88 -9.85 -1.68
N PRO A 22 5.33 -11.06 -1.49
CA PRO A 22 4.39 -11.33 -0.42
C PRO A 22 5.04 -11.07 0.95
N GLY A 23 4.36 -10.33 1.83
CA GLY A 23 4.84 -10.00 3.17
C GLY A 23 5.37 -8.57 3.36
N MET A 24 5.26 -7.71 2.33
CA MET A 24 5.56 -6.29 2.49
C MET A 24 4.51 -5.57 3.34
N GLN A 25 4.95 -4.71 4.24
CA GLN A 25 4.07 -3.99 5.16
C GLN A 25 4.58 -2.57 5.39
N VAL A 26 3.67 -1.60 5.41
CA VAL A 26 4.01 -0.20 5.63
C VAL A 26 3.08 0.45 6.63
N GLU A 27 3.63 1.34 7.45
CA GLU A 27 2.80 2.17 8.31
C GLU A 27 2.41 3.46 7.57
N VAL A 28 1.10 3.66 7.40
CA VAL A 28 0.56 4.89 6.81
C VAL A 28 -0.14 5.70 7.87
N ILE A 29 0.42 6.89 8.14
CA ILE A 29 -0.17 7.85 9.07
C ILE A 29 -1.04 8.80 8.27
N THR A 30 -2.36 8.58 8.30
CA THR A 30 -3.34 9.52 7.74
C THR A 30 -4.16 10.18 8.84
N GLN A 31 -4.46 11.47 8.65
CA GLN A 31 -5.33 12.27 9.52
C GLN A 31 -6.82 12.07 9.21
N SER A 32 -7.17 11.54 8.04
CA SER A 32 -8.55 11.32 7.62
C SER A 32 -9.11 10.03 8.24
N MET A 33 -10.41 10.02 8.59
CA MET A 33 -11.12 8.83 9.12
C MET A 33 -11.55 7.82 8.03
N SER A 34 -11.08 8.00 6.79
CA SER A 34 -11.51 7.22 5.63
C SER A 34 -10.42 6.26 5.19
N ASN A 35 -10.82 5.20 4.47
CA ASN A 35 -9.88 4.18 3.98
C ASN A 35 -8.74 4.83 3.18
N PRO A 36 -7.47 4.72 3.62
CA PRO A 36 -6.34 5.41 2.99
C PRO A 36 -6.06 4.91 1.57
N VAL A 37 -6.54 3.73 1.19
CA VAL A 37 -6.44 3.18 -0.17
C VAL A 37 -7.32 3.93 -1.17
N ASN A 38 -8.53 4.31 -0.76
CA ASN A 38 -9.50 5.02 -1.63
C ASN A 38 -9.43 6.54 -1.45
N THR A 39 -8.95 7.00 -0.29
CA THR A 39 -8.86 8.42 0.03
C THR A 39 -7.74 9.06 -0.78
N ASN A 40 -8.04 10.17 -1.47
CA ASN A 40 -7.08 10.93 -2.27
C ASN A 40 -6.29 10.06 -3.27
N GLY A 41 -6.95 9.05 -3.87
CA GLY A 41 -6.33 8.15 -4.84
C GLY A 41 -5.20 7.29 -4.26
N GLY A 42 -5.21 7.03 -2.96
CA GLY A 42 -4.22 6.18 -2.29
C GLY A 42 -2.85 6.82 -2.11
N GLN A 43 -2.73 8.15 -2.26
CA GLN A 43 -1.45 8.85 -2.18
C GLN A 43 -0.65 8.54 -0.91
N ALA A 44 -1.31 8.48 0.25
CA ALA A 44 -0.64 8.17 1.51
C ALA A 44 -0.01 6.77 1.52
N VAL A 45 -0.62 5.81 0.83
CA VAL A 45 -0.11 4.45 0.67
C VAL A 45 1.08 4.44 -0.30
N ILE A 46 0.93 5.13 -1.43
CA ILE A 46 1.98 5.27 -2.44
C ILE A 46 3.23 5.89 -1.83
N ASP A 47 3.08 7.00 -1.10
CA ASP A 47 4.19 7.69 -0.46
C ASP A 47 4.89 6.80 0.57
N ALA A 48 4.12 6.05 1.38
CA ALA A 48 4.70 5.12 2.34
C ALA A 48 5.48 3.97 1.67
N PHE A 49 4.92 3.34 0.63
CA PHE A 49 5.62 2.30 -0.13
C PHE A 49 6.85 2.83 -0.85
N HIS A 50 6.75 4.02 -1.42
CA HIS A 50 7.85 4.68 -2.08
C HIS A 50 8.96 5.06 -1.08
N ARG A 51 8.60 5.48 0.14
CA ARG A 51 9.56 5.83 1.19
C ARG A 51 10.25 4.62 1.83
N ILE A 52 9.52 3.54 2.10
CA ILE A 52 10.06 2.35 2.78
C ILE A 52 10.79 1.43 1.80
N TYR A 53 10.20 1.18 0.63
CA TYR A 53 10.69 0.19 -0.33
C TYR A 53 11.21 0.80 -1.63
N GLY A 54 10.98 2.09 -1.89
CA GLY A 54 11.34 2.70 -3.19
C GLY A 54 10.38 2.30 -4.31
N ILE A 55 9.19 1.78 -3.98
CA ILE A 55 8.27 1.17 -4.94
C ILE A 55 7.03 2.03 -5.15
N ASP A 56 6.68 2.28 -6.41
CA ASP A 56 5.40 2.87 -6.77
C ASP A 56 4.31 1.78 -6.92
N ILE A 57 3.62 1.49 -5.83
CA ILE A 57 2.53 0.51 -5.76
C ILE A 57 1.39 0.78 -6.76
N LYS A 58 1.18 2.05 -7.13
CA LYS A 58 0.16 2.42 -8.12
C LYS A 58 0.60 2.00 -9.51
N LYS A 59 1.87 2.22 -9.87
CA LYS A 59 2.44 1.68 -11.12
C LYS A 59 2.52 0.17 -11.16
N ALA A 60 2.63 -0.48 -10.01
CA ALA A 60 2.56 -1.92 -9.90
C ALA A 60 1.13 -2.48 -10.03
N GLY A 61 0.11 -1.61 -10.09
CA GLY A 61 -1.28 -2.02 -10.21
C GLY A 61 -1.85 -2.69 -8.95
N CYS A 62 -1.21 -2.49 -7.79
CA CYS A 62 -1.54 -3.18 -6.54
C CYS A 62 -2.23 -2.29 -5.51
N LEU A 63 -2.60 -1.08 -5.92
CA LEU A 63 -3.36 -0.13 -5.11
C LEU A 63 -4.86 -0.44 -5.16
N SER A 64 -5.26 -1.57 -4.59
CA SER A 64 -6.67 -1.97 -4.49
C SER A 64 -6.95 -2.57 -3.11
N THR A 65 -8.17 -2.39 -2.59
CA THR A 65 -8.62 -2.99 -1.32
C THR A 65 -8.71 -4.52 -1.35
N VAL A 66 -8.55 -5.15 -2.52
CA VAL A 66 -8.46 -6.62 -2.66
C VAL A 66 -7.05 -7.12 -2.38
N GLU A 67 -6.03 -6.29 -2.69
CA GLU A 67 -4.62 -6.64 -2.50
C GLU A 67 -3.99 -6.02 -1.25
N LEU A 68 -4.59 -4.93 -0.77
CA LEU A 68 -4.18 -4.21 0.44
C LEU A 68 -5.16 -4.52 1.58
N ASN A 69 -4.61 -5.04 2.67
CA ASN A 69 -5.34 -5.18 3.91
C ASN A 69 -5.10 -3.95 4.80
N VAL A 70 -6.16 -3.20 5.05
CA VAL A 70 -6.13 -2.00 5.90
C VAL A 70 -6.44 -2.43 7.33
N ILE A 71 -5.45 -2.38 8.20
CA ILE A 71 -5.67 -2.64 9.63
C ILE A 71 -5.72 -1.30 10.34
N LYS A 72 -6.76 -1.10 11.17
CA LYS A 72 -6.83 0.04 12.07
C LYS A 72 -6.37 -0.43 13.45
N ILE A 73 -5.19 0.04 13.87
CA ILE A 73 -4.68 -0.15 15.23
C ILE A 73 -5.02 1.08 16.07
#